data_AF-A0A849AFJ1-F1
#
_entry.id   AF-A0A849AFJ1-F1
#
_cell.length_a   1.000
_cell.length_b   1.000
_cell.length_c   1.000
_cell.angle_alpha   90.00
_cell.angle_beta   90.00
_cell.angle_gamma   90.00
#
_symmetry.space_group_name_H-M   'P 1'
#
loop_
_entity.id
_entity.type
_entity.pdbx_description
1 polymer ?
#
loop_
_entity_poly.entity_id
_entity_poly.type
_entity_poly.pdbx_seq_one_letter_code
_entity_poly.pdbx_strand_id
1 'polypeptide(L)'
;MSKTLTRKFAFGVAPAILVATAVAGCNNEGAPSVQAPPSTAVQTSSAAPDAPSSTAGGEVPTQSATDSGVPTESATPSSSADKSKVCAADTSFRTPAAVAPSTKKAAWGKPLDVTQEYGGTVTFVPQAPTTKDGDPKDIFGPDEGQTNLLITVTVTYKSGDSSDVNDSSFTLLDAAGNVCDSDILGDAVPKQQRFDDATVDTTTKTYTGTLVYQVPKGQDYKKYTLLYPPKYGSKDAAVAWTG
;
A
#
# COMPACT_ATOMS: atom_id res chain seq x y z
N MET A 1 34.47 -2.48 -49.70
CA MET A 1 33.31 -3.16 -50.31
C MET A 1 32.88 -4.29 -49.37
N SER A 2 32.01 -3.99 -48.42
CA SER A 2 31.59 -4.93 -47.37
C SER A 2 30.32 -5.67 -47.81
N LYS A 3 30.36 -7.01 -47.78
CA LYS A 3 29.26 -7.89 -48.18
C LYS A 3 28.24 -8.03 -47.05
N THR A 4 27.01 -7.57 -47.29
CA THR A 4 25.85 -7.75 -46.42
C THR A 4 25.35 -9.20 -46.49
N LEU A 5 25.22 -9.86 -45.34
CA LEU A 5 24.70 -11.23 -45.23
C LEU A 5 23.28 -11.20 -44.64
N THR A 6 22.28 -11.30 -45.50
CA THR A 6 20.85 -11.32 -45.12
C THR A 6 20.46 -12.72 -44.66
N ARG A 7 20.27 -12.92 -43.34
CA ARG A 7 19.64 -14.14 -42.80
C ARG A 7 18.12 -13.96 -42.73
N LYS A 8 17.42 -14.75 -43.55
CA LYS A 8 15.96 -14.92 -43.49
C LYS A 8 15.63 -15.90 -42.35
N PHE A 9 14.84 -15.47 -41.38
CA PHE A 9 14.20 -16.37 -40.41
C PHE A 9 12.79 -16.67 -40.90
N ALA A 10 12.49 -17.96 -41.10
CA ALA A 10 11.18 -18.45 -41.49
C ALA A 10 10.26 -18.55 -40.27
N PHE A 11 9.01 -18.13 -40.45
CA PHE A 11 7.93 -18.25 -39.48
C PHE A 11 7.50 -19.72 -39.32
N GLY A 12 7.47 -20.20 -38.07
CA GLY A 12 6.79 -21.43 -37.70
C GLY A 12 5.43 -21.11 -37.10
N VAL A 13 4.37 -21.33 -37.86
CA VAL A 13 2.98 -21.33 -37.38
C VAL A 13 2.72 -22.71 -36.79
N ALA A 14 2.41 -22.78 -35.49
CA ALA A 14 1.89 -23.99 -34.85
C ALA A 14 0.39 -23.79 -34.57
N PRO A 15 -0.51 -24.63 -35.12
CA PRO A 15 -1.90 -24.69 -34.68
C PRO A 15 -2.00 -25.73 -33.56
N ALA A 16 -2.55 -25.36 -32.39
CA ALA A 16 -2.97 -26.38 -31.43
C ALA A 16 -4.14 -25.95 -30.53
N ILE A 17 -5.31 -26.45 -30.92
CA ILE A 17 -6.34 -27.14 -30.10
C ILE A 17 -7.09 -26.33 -29.04
N LEU A 18 -8.33 -26.00 -29.39
CA LEU A 18 -9.46 -25.68 -28.52
C LEU A 18 -9.91 -26.96 -27.77
N VAL A 19 -9.94 -26.92 -26.44
CA VAL A 19 -10.68 -27.89 -25.61
C VAL A 19 -11.80 -27.14 -24.91
N ALA A 20 -13.03 -27.37 -25.38
CA ALA A 20 -14.24 -26.95 -24.70
C ALA A 20 -14.74 -28.10 -23.83
N THR A 21 -14.61 -27.98 -22.51
CA THR A 21 -15.33 -28.84 -21.57
C THR A 21 -16.65 -28.17 -21.23
N ALA A 22 -17.72 -28.67 -21.85
CA ALA A 22 -19.09 -28.42 -21.41
C ALA A 22 -19.34 -29.21 -20.12
N VAL A 23 -19.72 -28.52 -19.04
CA VAL A 23 -20.32 -29.15 -17.86
C VAL A 23 -21.81 -28.83 -17.91
N ALA A 24 -22.60 -29.88 -18.12
CA ALA A 24 -24.06 -29.87 -18.08
C ALA A 24 -24.53 -30.60 -16.81
N GLY A 25 -25.61 -30.09 -16.21
CA GLY A 25 -26.36 -30.72 -15.12
C GLY A 25 -26.20 -29.97 -13.78
N CYS A 26 -27.23 -29.61 -13.01
CA CYS A 26 -28.63 -30.04 -13.02
C CYS A 26 -29.55 -28.91 -12.51
N ASN A 27 -30.79 -28.94 -13.02
CA ASN A 27 -31.96 -28.18 -12.59
C ASN A 27 -32.10 -28.10 -11.07
N ASN A 28 -32.52 -26.94 -10.56
CA ASN A 28 -33.39 -26.92 -9.40
C ASN A 28 -34.48 -25.87 -9.61
N GLU A 29 -35.66 -26.36 -10.01
CA GLU A 29 -36.94 -25.67 -9.93
C GLU A 29 -37.26 -25.38 -8.46
N GLY A 30 -37.66 -24.14 -8.18
CA GLY A 30 -38.06 -23.74 -6.83
C GLY A 30 -38.36 -22.25 -6.72
N ALA A 31 -39.44 -21.80 -7.33
CA ALA A 31 -40.17 -20.63 -6.83
C ALA A 31 -41.22 -21.13 -5.84
N PRO A 32 -41.47 -20.38 -4.75
CA PRO A 32 -42.68 -19.55 -4.81
C PRO A 32 -42.48 -18.12 -4.27
N SER A 33 -43.20 -17.21 -4.91
CA SER A 33 -43.46 -15.83 -4.51
C SER A 33 -44.16 -15.75 -3.15
N VAL A 34 -43.77 -14.87 -2.23
CA VAL A 34 -44.72 -14.09 -1.40
C VAL A 34 -44.10 -12.81 -0.79
N GLN A 35 -44.83 -11.70 -0.94
CA GLN A 35 -45.03 -10.55 -0.02
C GLN A 35 -43.90 -9.55 0.33
N ALA A 36 -44.05 -8.32 -0.20
CA ALA A 36 -43.89 -7.06 0.54
C ALA A 36 -45.23 -6.72 1.23
N PRO A 37 -45.32 -5.99 2.38
CA PRO A 37 -45.02 -4.53 2.51
C PRO A 37 -44.64 -4.09 3.96
N PRO A 38 -44.76 -2.81 4.41
CA PRO A 38 -44.43 -1.49 3.84
C PRO A 38 -43.36 -0.71 4.66
N SER A 39 -42.90 0.42 4.11
CA SER A 39 -42.21 1.50 4.84
C SER A 39 -43.13 2.24 5.81
N THR A 40 -42.67 2.44 7.05
CA THR A 40 -42.99 3.64 7.84
C THR A 40 -41.79 4.00 8.72
N ALA A 41 -41.20 5.16 8.45
CA ALA A 41 -40.25 5.83 9.34
C ALA A 41 -41.00 6.76 10.31
N VAL A 42 -40.26 7.24 11.31
CA VAL A 42 -40.55 8.29 12.31
C VAL A 42 -41.04 7.77 13.66
N GLN A 43 -40.12 7.76 14.64
CA GLN A 43 -40.37 8.36 15.95
C GLN A 43 -39.06 8.88 16.58
N THR A 44 -39.08 10.18 16.87
CA THR A 44 -38.14 10.96 17.66
C THR A 44 -38.53 10.89 19.14
N SER A 45 -37.58 10.73 20.06
CA SER A 45 -37.41 11.60 21.26
C SER A 45 -36.45 11.03 22.32
N SER A 46 -35.46 11.86 22.64
CA SER A 46 -34.86 12.24 23.93
C SER A 46 -35.09 11.39 25.19
N ALA A 47 -33.98 11.00 25.84
CA ALA A 47 -33.74 11.24 27.28
C ALA A 47 -32.25 11.02 27.62
N ALA A 48 -31.61 12.05 28.19
CA ALA A 48 -30.51 11.96 29.15
C ALA A 48 -31.11 12.26 30.56
N PRO A 49 -30.38 12.21 31.69
CA PRO A 49 -29.06 11.65 32.00
C PRO A 49 -29.12 10.62 33.16
N ASP A 50 -28.03 9.91 33.45
CA ASP A 50 -27.75 9.46 34.82
C ASP A 50 -26.23 9.31 35.06
N ALA A 51 -25.80 9.88 36.18
CA ALA A 51 -24.49 9.77 36.83
C ALA A 51 -24.78 9.50 38.32
N PRO A 52 -23.78 9.32 39.20
CA PRO A 52 -22.52 8.58 39.14
C PRO A 52 -22.53 7.43 40.18
N SER A 53 -21.51 6.57 40.21
CA SER A 53 -21.08 5.97 41.49
C SER A 53 -19.62 5.55 41.49
N SER A 54 -18.97 6.00 42.56
CA SER A 54 -17.60 5.79 43.00
C SER A 54 -17.51 4.49 43.79
N THR A 55 -16.40 3.73 43.66
CA THR A 55 -15.85 3.02 44.82
C THR A 55 -14.34 2.87 44.68
N ALA A 56 -13.65 3.32 45.73
CA ALA A 56 -12.23 3.23 45.96
C ALA A 56 -11.85 1.89 46.64
N GLY A 57 -10.57 1.53 46.49
CA GLY A 57 -9.89 0.41 47.17
C GLY A 57 -8.82 -0.11 46.21
N GLY A 58 -7.51 0.10 46.39
CA GLY A 58 -6.75 0.22 47.62
C GLY A 58 -6.15 -1.14 47.94
N GLU A 59 -4.95 -1.44 47.41
CA GLU A 59 -3.96 -2.29 48.07
C GLU A 59 -2.58 -2.19 47.37
N VAL A 60 -1.59 -1.94 48.21
CA VAL A 60 -0.16 -1.83 47.91
C VAL A 60 0.49 -3.18 48.24
N PRO A 61 1.41 -3.68 47.39
CA PRO A 61 2.50 -4.50 47.89
C PRO A 61 3.84 -3.77 47.70
N THR A 62 4.47 -3.47 48.84
CA THR A 62 5.91 -3.25 48.96
C THR A 62 6.65 -4.53 48.55
N GLN A 63 7.57 -4.43 47.59
CA GLN A 63 8.63 -5.42 47.43
C GLN A 63 10.00 -4.74 47.37
N SER A 64 10.89 -5.36 48.14
CA SER A 64 12.22 -4.92 48.51
C SER A 64 13.21 -4.94 47.36
N ALA A 65 14.20 -4.06 47.50
CA ALA A 65 15.41 -3.99 46.70
C ALA A 65 16.17 -5.32 46.65
N THR A 66 16.70 -5.65 45.48
CA THR A 66 17.96 -6.41 45.39
C THR A 66 18.83 -5.70 44.36
N ASP A 67 19.85 -5.07 44.92
CA ASP A 67 21.05 -4.54 44.29
C ASP A 67 21.81 -5.67 43.58
N SER A 68 22.13 -5.46 42.31
CA SER A 68 23.10 -6.26 41.56
C SER A 68 23.58 -5.40 40.40
N GLY A 69 24.77 -4.83 40.59
CA GLY A 69 25.40 -3.89 39.67
C GLY A 69 25.41 -4.37 38.22
N VAL A 70 25.04 -3.45 37.33
CA VAL A 70 25.17 -3.59 35.87
C VAL A 70 26.29 -2.63 35.44
N PRO A 71 27.18 -3.03 34.51
CA PRO A 71 28.35 -2.23 34.16
C PRO A 71 27.94 -0.88 33.58
N THR A 72 28.64 0.17 34.01
CA THR A 72 28.67 1.46 33.31
C THR A 72 29.34 1.25 31.96
N GLU A 73 28.55 0.89 30.94
CA GLU A 73 28.96 1.11 29.57
C GLU A 73 28.80 2.60 29.26
N SER A 74 29.93 3.25 28.97
CA SER A 74 29.96 4.55 28.31
C SER A 74 29.18 4.46 27.01
N ALA A 75 27.90 4.80 27.06
CA ALA A 75 27.11 5.07 25.87
C ALA A 75 27.77 6.27 25.17
N THR A 76 28.50 5.95 24.11
CA THR A 76 28.91 6.93 23.10
C THR A 76 27.61 7.59 22.62
N PRO A 77 27.51 8.92 22.55
CA PRO A 77 26.29 9.57 22.09
C PRO A 77 25.91 8.99 20.74
N SER A 78 24.76 8.32 20.71
CA SER A 78 24.15 7.82 19.49
C SER A 78 24.04 9.01 18.55
N SER A 79 24.76 8.91 17.44
CA SER A 79 24.86 9.94 16.43
C SER A 79 23.45 10.41 16.08
N SER A 80 23.18 11.69 16.30
CA SER A 80 21.97 12.36 15.84
C SER A 80 21.76 11.97 14.39
N ALA A 81 20.76 11.13 14.12
CA ALA A 81 20.31 10.87 12.76
C ALA A 81 19.98 12.22 12.17
N ASP A 82 20.67 12.57 11.09
CA ASP A 82 20.50 13.81 10.36
C ASP A 82 19.08 13.80 9.79
N LYS A 83 18.12 14.36 10.55
CA LYS A 83 16.67 14.36 10.23
C LYS A 83 16.35 15.09 8.92
N SER A 84 17.35 15.65 8.24
CA SER A 84 17.19 16.41 7.00
C SER A 84 17.11 15.57 5.72
N LYS A 85 17.17 14.23 5.78
CA LYS A 85 17.08 13.38 4.57
C LYS A 85 15.86 12.45 4.59
N VAL A 86 14.71 13.02 4.23
CA VAL A 86 13.42 12.34 4.02
C VAL A 86 13.44 11.31 2.90
N CYS A 87 14.31 11.54 1.91
CA CYS A 87 14.65 10.53 0.92
C CYS A 87 16.15 10.24 1.06
N ALA A 88 16.50 8.97 1.24
CA ALA A 88 17.87 8.54 1.50
C ALA A 88 18.35 7.47 0.52
N ALA A 89 19.66 7.48 0.26
CA ALA A 89 20.31 6.33 -0.36
C ALA A 89 20.15 5.15 0.60
N ASP A 90 19.52 4.09 0.11
CA ASP A 90 19.06 2.91 0.83
C ASP A 90 20.03 2.39 1.91
N THR A 91 19.55 2.32 3.16
CA THR A 91 20.30 1.73 4.30
C THR A 91 19.45 0.81 5.20
N SER A 92 18.20 0.50 4.84
CA SER A 92 17.30 -0.26 5.73
C SER A 92 17.00 -1.67 5.24
N PHE A 93 16.87 -2.60 6.19
CA PHE A 93 16.61 -4.05 5.99
C PHE A 93 15.30 -4.39 5.25
N ARG A 94 14.48 -3.40 4.89
CA ARG A 94 13.22 -3.53 4.15
C ARG A 94 13.40 -3.07 2.70
N THR A 95 14.54 -3.45 2.10
CA THR A 95 15.00 -2.99 0.79
C THR A 95 13.82 -2.89 -0.20
N PRO A 96 13.58 -1.69 -0.74
CA PRO A 96 12.64 -1.47 -1.81
C PRO A 96 12.89 -2.40 -2.96
N ALA A 97 11.82 -2.78 -3.62
CA ALA A 97 11.90 -3.44 -4.91
C ALA A 97 12.67 -2.51 -5.88
N ALA A 98 13.90 -2.85 -6.27
CA ALA A 98 14.69 -2.07 -7.23
C ALA A 98 14.08 -2.16 -8.65
N VAL A 99 14.38 -1.19 -9.50
CA VAL A 99 13.94 -1.23 -10.90
C VAL A 99 14.85 -2.16 -11.70
N ALA A 100 14.45 -3.41 -11.85
CA ALA A 100 15.12 -4.41 -12.67
C ALA A 100 14.77 -4.26 -14.17
N PRO A 101 15.56 -4.86 -15.10
CA PRO A 101 15.20 -4.88 -16.52
C PRO A 101 13.84 -5.52 -16.82
N SER A 102 13.36 -6.42 -15.95
CA SER A 102 12.06 -7.09 -16.04
C SER A 102 10.90 -6.25 -15.48
N THR A 103 11.18 -5.15 -14.78
CA THR A 103 10.15 -4.29 -14.20
C THR A 103 9.33 -3.64 -15.30
N LYS A 104 8.02 -3.89 -15.31
CA LYS A 104 7.10 -3.23 -16.24
C LYS A 104 6.91 -1.78 -15.80
N LYS A 105 7.02 -0.85 -16.73
CA LYS A 105 6.91 0.58 -16.45
C LYS A 105 5.68 1.17 -17.11
N ALA A 106 5.01 2.08 -16.42
CA ALA A 106 3.90 2.84 -17.00
C ALA A 106 3.89 4.29 -16.52
N ALA A 107 3.13 5.12 -17.23
CA ALA A 107 2.84 6.48 -16.77
C ALA A 107 1.86 6.45 -15.58
N TRP A 108 1.86 7.50 -14.76
CA TRP A 108 0.80 7.70 -13.76
C TRP A 108 -0.60 7.55 -14.37
N GLY A 109 -1.52 6.96 -13.61
CA GLY A 109 -2.89 6.67 -14.01
C GLY A 109 -3.04 5.52 -15.02
N LYS A 110 -1.94 4.87 -15.44
CA LYS A 110 -2.01 3.70 -16.33
C LYS A 110 -2.02 2.39 -15.54
N PRO A 111 -2.91 1.45 -15.90
CA PRO A 111 -3.01 0.18 -15.21
C PRO A 111 -1.79 -0.70 -15.49
N LEU A 112 -1.29 -1.38 -14.46
CA LEU A 112 -0.38 -2.51 -14.61
C LEU A 112 -0.87 -3.70 -13.81
N ASP A 113 -0.78 -4.89 -14.43
CA ASP A 113 -1.14 -6.15 -13.80
C ASP A 113 0.06 -6.78 -13.09
N VAL A 114 -0.18 -7.25 -11.87
CA VAL A 114 0.78 -7.99 -11.04
C VAL A 114 0.14 -9.31 -10.65
N THR A 115 0.83 -10.40 -10.93
CA THR A 115 0.52 -11.72 -10.36
C THR A 115 1.34 -11.87 -9.10
N GLN A 116 0.65 -12.04 -7.96
CA GLN A 116 1.22 -12.23 -6.64
C GLN A 116 1.77 -13.65 -6.48
N GLU A 117 2.66 -13.86 -5.50
CA GLU A 117 3.31 -15.17 -5.24
C GLU A 117 2.33 -16.34 -5.13
N TYR A 118 1.16 -16.11 -4.53
CA TYR A 118 0.13 -17.12 -4.33
C TYR A 118 -0.86 -17.23 -5.50
N GLY A 119 -0.56 -16.67 -6.68
CA GLY A 119 -1.34 -16.90 -7.91
C GLY A 119 -2.50 -15.92 -8.16
N GLY A 120 -2.86 -15.09 -7.19
CA GLY A 120 -3.78 -13.97 -7.39
C GLY A 120 -3.22 -12.92 -8.33
N THR A 121 -4.03 -12.43 -9.27
CA THR A 121 -3.66 -11.34 -10.18
C THR A 121 -4.52 -10.12 -9.93
N VAL A 122 -3.87 -8.98 -9.75
CA VAL A 122 -4.48 -7.68 -9.50
C VAL A 122 -3.97 -6.64 -10.48
N THR A 123 -4.82 -5.66 -10.78
CA THR A 123 -4.47 -4.48 -11.57
C THR A 123 -4.32 -3.29 -10.63
N PHE A 124 -3.16 -2.63 -10.67
CA PHE A 124 -2.90 -1.40 -9.92
C PHE A 124 -3.00 -0.17 -10.82
N VAL A 125 -3.65 0.88 -10.32
CA VAL A 125 -3.78 2.19 -10.99
C VAL A 125 -3.48 3.32 -10.00
N PRO A 126 -2.19 3.66 -9.79
CA PRO A 126 -1.79 4.82 -9.01
C PRO A 126 -2.02 6.10 -9.81
N GLN A 127 -2.72 7.06 -9.22
CA GLN A 127 -2.93 8.39 -9.78
C GLN A 127 -1.65 9.23 -9.69
N ALA A 128 -1.61 10.33 -10.45
CA ALA A 128 -0.51 11.28 -10.35
C ALA A 128 -0.42 11.84 -8.92
N PRO A 129 0.79 12.03 -8.38
CA PRO A 129 0.97 12.52 -7.02
C PRO A 129 0.43 13.94 -6.85
N THR A 130 -0.13 14.21 -5.67
CA THR A 130 -0.55 15.55 -5.22
C THR A 130 0.14 15.89 -3.92
N THR A 131 0.32 17.17 -3.60
CA THR A 131 0.96 17.60 -2.36
C THR A 131 -0.04 18.14 -1.35
N LYS A 132 0.21 17.88 -0.07
CA LYS A 132 -0.46 18.52 1.05
C LYS A 132 0.58 19.00 2.06
N ASP A 133 0.55 20.28 2.36
CA ASP A 133 1.40 20.84 3.41
C ASP A 133 1.04 20.23 4.77
N GLY A 134 2.04 20.07 5.63
CA GLY A 134 1.84 19.58 7.00
C GLY A 134 0.95 20.51 7.80
N ASP A 135 0.15 19.95 8.69
CA ASP A 135 -0.52 20.74 9.74
C ASP A 135 0.51 21.03 10.84
N PRO A 136 0.74 22.29 11.24
CA PRO A 136 1.65 22.61 12.34
C PRO A 136 1.32 21.94 13.68
N LYS A 137 0.10 21.41 13.84
CA LYS A 137 -0.34 20.65 15.03
C LYS A 137 -0.09 19.16 14.92
N ASP A 138 0.22 18.66 13.73
CA ASP A 138 0.52 17.26 13.48
C ASP A 138 2.00 17.00 13.81
N ILE A 139 2.24 16.43 14.99
CA ILE A 139 3.59 16.10 15.46
C ILE A 139 4.26 14.96 14.66
N PHE A 140 3.49 14.25 13.83
CA PHE A 140 3.98 13.21 12.92
C PHE A 140 4.01 13.69 11.47
N GLY A 141 3.55 14.91 11.22
CA GLY A 141 3.56 15.52 9.91
C GLY A 141 4.98 15.84 9.43
N PRO A 142 5.11 16.30 8.18
CA PRO A 142 6.40 16.62 7.58
C PRO A 142 7.09 17.77 8.32
N ASP A 143 8.41 17.66 8.52
CA ASP A 143 9.20 18.74 9.13
C ASP A 143 9.25 20.00 8.23
N GLU A 144 9.84 21.08 8.75
CA GLU A 144 10.08 22.29 7.98
C GLU A 144 10.87 21.99 6.68
N GLY A 145 10.41 22.55 5.56
CA GLY A 145 10.99 22.32 4.24
C GLY A 145 10.49 21.05 3.53
N GLN A 146 9.59 20.30 4.15
CA GLN A 146 9.00 19.09 3.60
C GLN A 146 7.49 19.27 3.33
N THR A 147 6.90 18.31 2.61
CA THR A 147 5.45 18.24 2.34
C THR A 147 5.03 16.78 2.23
N ASN A 148 3.74 16.50 2.41
CA ASN A 148 3.21 15.18 2.15
C ASN A 148 2.92 15.02 0.66
N LEU A 149 3.42 13.94 0.07
CA LEU A 149 3.06 13.48 -1.27
C LEU A 149 2.00 12.39 -1.17
N LEU A 150 0.84 12.65 -1.74
CA LEU A 150 -0.34 11.80 -1.68
C LEU A 150 -0.53 11.12 -3.04
N ILE A 151 -0.56 9.79 -3.03
CA ILE A 151 -0.76 8.96 -4.23
C ILE A 151 -1.95 8.04 -4.00
N THR A 152 -3.09 8.34 -4.62
CA THR A 152 -4.27 7.45 -4.59
C THR A 152 -4.05 6.25 -5.51
N VAL A 153 -4.19 5.05 -4.97
CA VAL A 153 -4.01 3.79 -5.68
C VAL A 153 -5.32 3.03 -5.67
N THR A 154 -5.79 2.68 -6.86
CA THR A 154 -6.89 1.71 -7.02
C THR A 154 -6.31 0.35 -7.36
N VAL A 155 -6.76 -0.67 -6.64
CA VAL A 155 -6.43 -2.08 -6.86
C VAL A 155 -7.69 -2.81 -7.27
N THR A 156 -7.65 -3.53 -8.39
CA THR A 156 -8.78 -4.33 -8.85
C THR A 156 -8.36 -5.79 -8.99
N TYR A 157 -9.07 -6.69 -8.32
CA TYR A 157 -8.95 -8.13 -8.51
C TYR A 157 -9.28 -8.50 -9.95
N LYS A 158 -8.40 -9.29 -10.56
CA LYS A 158 -8.55 -9.74 -11.95
C LYS A 158 -8.90 -11.22 -12.02
N SER A 159 -8.11 -12.09 -11.39
CA SER A 159 -8.25 -13.54 -11.47
C SER A 159 -7.35 -14.26 -10.45
N GLY A 160 -7.56 -15.56 -10.25
CA GLY A 160 -6.71 -16.42 -9.42
C GLY A 160 -7.16 -16.46 -7.96
N ASP A 161 -6.20 -16.62 -7.06
CA ASP A 161 -6.44 -16.60 -5.62
C ASP A 161 -6.64 -15.17 -5.09
N SER A 162 -7.10 -15.04 -3.85
CA SER A 162 -7.18 -13.76 -3.17
C SER A 162 -5.80 -13.10 -3.10
N SER A 163 -5.77 -11.77 -3.10
CA SER A 163 -4.54 -11.00 -3.07
C SER A 163 -4.57 -10.01 -1.92
N ASP A 164 -3.61 -10.15 -1.01
CA ASP A 164 -3.38 -9.17 0.05
C ASP A 164 -2.51 -8.04 -0.50
N VAL A 165 -2.93 -6.81 -0.25
CA VAL A 165 -2.21 -5.59 -0.61
C VAL A 165 -2.07 -4.73 0.62
N ASN A 166 -0.92 -4.09 0.77
CA ASN A 166 -0.62 -3.22 1.89
C ASN A 166 0.29 -2.07 1.46
N ASP A 167 0.28 -0.99 2.24
CA ASP A 167 1.10 0.19 2.02
C ASP A 167 2.59 -0.13 2.09
N SER A 168 3.01 -1.01 3.01
CA SER A 168 4.41 -1.37 3.23
C SER A 168 5.07 -2.11 2.06
N SER A 169 4.28 -2.55 1.08
CA SER A 169 4.76 -3.17 -0.16
C SER A 169 5.09 -2.13 -1.24
N PHE A 170 4.67 -0.87 -1.07
CA PHE A 170 4.98 0.19 -2.01
C PHE A 170 6.24 0.96 -1.61
N THR A 171 7.03 1.32 -2.62
CA THR A 171 8.18 2.20 -2.40
C THR A 171 8.14 3.37 -3.37
N LEU A 172 8.29 4.58 -2.83
CA LEU A 172 8.50 5.77 -3.62
C LEU A 172 10.00 6.07 -3.74
N LEU A 173 10.47 6.25 -4.97
CA LEU A 173 11.79 6.78 -5.26
C LEU A 173 11.68 8.24 -5.73
N ASP A 174 12.60 9.09 -5.27
CA ASP A 174 12.79 10.42 -5.84
C ASP A 174 13.46 10.37 -7.24
N ALA A 175 13.65 11.54 -7.85
CA ALA A 175 14.27 11.65 -9.17
C ALA A 175 15.74 11.18 -9.23
N ALA A 176 16.41 11.11 -8.07
CA ALA A 176 17.78 10.61 -7.94
C ALA A 176 17.84 9.12 -7.59
N GLY A 177 16.68 8.47 -7.42
CA GLY A 177 16.57 7.06 -7.03
C GLY A 177 16.71 6.81 -5.53
N ASN A 178 16.63 7.85 -4.70
CA ASN A 178 16.60 7.69 -3.24
C ASN A 178 15.21 7.28 -2.79
N VAL A 179 15.15 6.48 -1.73
CA VAL A 179 13.92 5.97 -1.14
C VAL A 179 13.32 7.04 -0.25
N CYS A 180 12.05 7.40 -0.46
CA CYS A 180 11.34 8.34 0.40
C CYS A 180 10.53 7.63 1.49
N ASP A 181 10.53 8.21 2.68
CA ASP A 181 9.84 7.66 3.84
C ASP A 181 8.32 7.77 3.70
N SER A 182 7.62 6.67 3.99
CA SER A 182 6.16 6.63 4.07
C SER A 182 5.67 7.27 5.37
N ASP A 183 4.69 8.16 5.29
CA ASP A 183 4.01 8.72 6.45
C ASP A 183 2.78 7.89 6.83
N ILE A 184 2.99 6.87 7.66
CA ILE A 184 1.90 5.99 8.10
C ILE A 184 1.16 6.55 9.33
N LEU A 185 1.75 7.51 10.06
CA LEU A 185 1.22 8.02 11.32
C LEU A 185 0.58 9.40 11.19
N GLY A 186 1.08 10.26 10.31
CA GLY A 186 0.62 11.65 10.15
C GLY A 186 -0.79 11.78 9.59
N ASP A 187 -1.45 12.88 9.91
CA ASP A 187 -2.87 13.15 9.66
C ASP A 187 -3.13 13.82 8.31
N ALA A 188 -2.20 13.66 7.38
CA ALA A 188 -2.32 14.14 6.00
C ALA A 188 -3.61 13.64 5.33
N VAL A 189 -4.03 12.41 5.64
CA VAL A 189 -5.22 11.76 5.09
C VAL A 189 -6.02 11.12 6.23
N PRO A 190 -7.37 11.23 6.26
CA PRO A 190 -8.20 10.51 7.22
C PRO A 190 -7.89 9.02 7.19
N LYS A 191 -7.84 8.34 8.35
CA LYS A 191 -7.44 6.93 8.43
C LYS A 191 -8.22 6.02 7.47
N GLN A 192 -9.51 6.27 7.26
CA GLN A 192 -10.38 5.50 6.37
C GLN A 192 -10.07 5.66 4.88
N GLN A 193 -9.29 6.68 4.51
CA GLN A 193 -8.87 6.98 3.12
C GLN A 193 -7.39 6.64 2.88
N ARG A 194 -6.66 6.25 3.93
CA ARG A 194 -5.27 5.77 3.79
C ARG A 194 -5.30 4.42 3.08
N PHE A 195 -4.26 4.18 2.31
CA PHE A 195 -3.98 2.85 1.84
C PHE A 195 -3.47 2.05 3.04
N ASP A 196 -4.16 0.96 3.35
CA ASP A 196 -3.91 0.10 4.50
C ASP A 196 -3.96 -1.36 4.01
N ASP A 197 -3.85 -2.31 4.93
CA ASP A 197 -4.00 -3.72 4.65
C ASP A 197 -5.40 -4.04 4.10
N ALA A 198 -5.46 -4.63 2.91
CA ALA A 198 -6.70 -5.05 2.28
C ALA A 198 -6.55 -6.36 1.50
N THR A 199 -7.60 -7.17 1.50
CA THR A 199 -7.71 -8.36 0.64
C THR A 199 -8.63 -8.05 -0.54
N VAL A 200 -8.12 -8.20 -1.76
CA VAL A 200 -8.92 -8.12 -2.98
C VAL A 200 -9.16 -9.51 -3.57
N ASP A 201 -10.43 -9.84 -3.80
CA ASP A 201 -10.86 -11.14 -4.29
C ASP A 201 -12.12 -11.04 -5.17
N THR A 202 -12.77 -12.19 -5.40
CA THR A 202 -14.00 -12.26 -6.20
C THR A 202 -15.20 -11.55 -5.57
N THR A 203 -15.17 -11.23 -4.27
CA THR A 203 -16.23 -10.58 -3.49
C THR A 203 -15.97 -9.08 -3.35
N THR A 204 -14.78 -8.68 -2.89
CA THR A 204 -14.45 -7.27 -2.68
C THR A 204 -14.20 -6.53 -4.00
N LYS A 205 -13.66 -7.24 -5.01
CA LYS A 205 -13.35 -6.79 -6.38
C LYS A 205 -12.36 -5.62 -6.49
N THR A 206 -12.58 -4.54 -5.77
CA THR A 206 -11.79 -3.30 -5.88
C THR A 206 -11.54 -2.73 -4.49
N TYR A 207 -10.32 -2.28 -4.28
CA TYR A 207 -9.90 -1.48 -3.13
C TYR A 207 -9.30 -0.16 -3.62
N THR A 208 -9.48 0.91 -2.87
CA THR A 208 -8.85 2.20 -3.15
C THR A 208 -8.45 2.86 -1.85
N GLY A 209 -7.21 3.30 -1.79
CA GLY A 209 -6.67 4.08 -0.69
C GLY A 209 -5.60 5.04 -1.19
N THR A 210 -5.07 5.88 -0.32
CA THR A 210 -3.96 6.78 -0.68
C THR A 210 -2.73 6.53 0.19
N LEU A 211 -1.60 6.34 -0.50
CA LEU A 211 -0.27 6.28 0.09
C LEU A 211 0.18 7.70 0.40
N VAL A 212 0.90 7.87 1.50
CA VAL A 212 1.45 9.15 1.93
C VAL A 212 2.94 8.99 2.13
N TYR A 213 3.72 9.88 1.53
CA TYR A 213 5.17 9.94 1.68
C TYR A 213 5.58 11.35 2.10
N GLN A 214 6.57 11.47 2.97
CA GLN A 214 7.19 12.77 3.24
C GLN A 214 8.24 13.01 2.17
N VAL A 215 8.26 14.21 1.58
CA VAL A 215 9.22 14.57 0.52
C VAL A 215 9.67 16.01 0.65
N PRO A 216 10.84 16.40 0.13
CA PRO A 216 11.26 17.80 0.10
C PRO A 216 10.27 18.66 -0.70
N LYS A 217 9.94 19.85 -0.17
CA LYS A 217 8.99 20.76 -0.80
C LYS A 217 9.54 21.35 -2.11
N GLY A 218 8.68 21.53 -3.10
CA GLY A 218 9.01 22.20 -4.37
C GLY A 218 9.75 21.34 -5.38
N GLN A 219 9.85 20.02 -5.16
CA GLN A 219 10.45 19.10 -6.12
C GLN A 219 9.53 18.83 -7.32
N ASP A 220 10.12 18.31 -8.40
CA ASP A 220 9.37 17.84 -9.57
C ASP A 220 8.89 16.40 -9.34
N TYR A 221 7.76 16.26 -8.65
CA TYR A 221 7.20 14.96 -8.28
C TYR A 221 6.80 14.08 -9.47
N LYS A 222 6.74 14.61 -10.68
CA LYS A 222 6.49 13.80 -11.88
C LYS A 222 7.64 12.83 -12.16
N LYS A 223 8.86 13.18 -11.76
CA LYS A 223 10.06 12.33 -11.91
C LYS A 223 10.21 11.27 -10.83
N TYR A 224 9.31 11.27 -9.85
CA TYR A 224 9.31 10.26 -8.80
C TYR A 224 8.76 8.96 -9.37
N THR A 225 9.23 7.84 -8.83
CA THR A 225 8.83 6.51 -9.28
C THR A 225 8.21 5.73 -8.13
N LEU A 226 6.96 5.30 -8.26
CA LEU A 226 6.34 4.34 -7.34
C LEU A 226 6.60 2.92 -7.81
N LEU A 227 7.02 2.04 -6.90
CA LEU A 227 7.39 0.66 -7.15
C LEU A 227 6.49 -0.29 -6.37
N TYR A 228 6.20 -1.44 -6.96
CA TYR A 228 5.50 -2.53 -6.28
C TYR A 228 6.11 -3.89 -6.66
N PRO A 229 6.53 -4.71 -5.69
CA PRO A 229 7.05 -6.05 -5.93
C PRO A 229 5.94 -7.10 -6.11
N PRO A 230 6.22 -8.26 -6.73
CA PRO A 230 5.25 -9.35 -6.82
C PRO A 230 5.04 -10.09 -5.49
N LYS A 231 5.95 -9.88 -4.53
CA LYS A 231 5.98 -10.51 -3.21
C LYS A 231 6.63 -9.56 -2.22
N TYR A 232 6.09 -9.50 -1.01
CA TYR A 232 6.70 -8.79 0.11
C TYR A 232 8.18 -9.20 0.32
N GLY A 233 9.07 -8.20 0.45
CA GLY A 233 10.50 -8.41 0.63
C GLY A 233 11.27 -8.85 -0.63
N SER A 234 10.64 -8.81 -1.82
CA SER A 234 11.36 -9.00 -3.08
C SER A 234 12.36 -7.86 -3.32
N LYS A 235 13.54 -8.22 -3.82
CA LYS A 235 14.58 -7.25 -4.19
C LYS A 235 14.24 -6.44 -5.45
N ASP A 236 13.38 -6.97 -6.30
CA ASP A 236 13.06 -6.37 -7.60
C ASP A 236 11.57 -6.07 -7.72
N ALA A 237 11.25 -4.90 -8.30
CA ALA A 237 9.88 -4.49 -8.56
C ALA A 237 9.29 -5.27 -9.74
N ALA A 238 8.04 -5.72 -9.61
CA ALA A 238 7.29 -6.24 -10.74
C ALA A 238 6.88 -5.09 -11.66
N VAL A 239 6.48 -3.97 -11.06
CA VAL A 239 5.87 -2.82 -11.73
C VAL A 239 6.38 -1.50 -11.16
N ALA A 240 6.41 -0.48 -12.01
CA ALA A 240 6.82 0.88 -11.68
C ALA A 240 5.96 1.92 -12.41
N TRP A 241 5.66 3.03 -11.73
CA TRP A 241 4.94 4.17 -12.29
C TRP A 241 5.73 5.46 -12.11
N THR A 242 5.87 6.24 -13.19
CA THR A 242 6.58 7.53 -13.24
C THR A 242 5.93 8.45 -14.28
N GLY A 243 6.19 9.75 -14.24
CA GLY A 243 5.73 10.75 -15.22
C GLY A 243 6.77 11.10 -16.28
#